data_AF-A0A094BWH2-F1
#
_entry.id   AF-A0A094BWH2-F1
#
_cell.length_a   1.000
_cell.length_b   1.000
_cell.length_c   1.000
_cell.angle_alpha   90.00
_cell.angle_beta   90.00
_cell.angle_gamma   90.00
#
_symmetry.space_group_name_H-M   'P 1'
#
loop_
_entity.id
_entity.type
_entity.pdbx_description
1 polymer ?
#
loop_
_entity_poly.entity_id
_entity_poly.type
_entity_poly.pdbx_seq_one_letter_code
_entity_poly.pdbx_strand_id
1 'polypeptide(L)'
;GNTGQSVGGLYCNAQGKLELTNPTLSKTLCIKGTGEVKVKNTIGRNVPICRTDYPGTESETVPLDTQPGQEYELTCPDANKYYTWGDAATSAQYYINPAGSPVEDACRWNEAGSNMGNWAPVNLGVGKGPTGQTYISIFANKPTNPDGKLNFNLEIVGDVSGKCAYIDGEFYNNGVADPSGCTVLVTGTATYKIY
;
A
#
# COMPACT_ATOMS: atom_id res chain seq x y z
N GLY A 1 11.21 13.02 14.20
CA GLY A 1 11.69 14.42 14.22
C GLY A 1 11.29 15.07 15.52
N ASN A 2 11.89 16.22 15.87
CA ASN A 2 11.65 16.91 17.15
C ASN A 2 10.20 17.39 17.35
N THR A 3 9.34 17.35 16.31
CA THR A 3 7.92 17.73 16.41
C THR A 3 6.99 16.64 15.88
N GLY A 4 7.38 15.37 15.97
CA GLY A 4 6.53 14.23 15.58
C GLY A 4 6.61 13.82 14.10
N GLN A 5 7.49 14.39 13.29
CA GLN A 5 7.67 13.91 11.90
C GLN A 5 8.23 12.49 11.88
N SER A 6 7.76 11.66 10.95
CA SER A 6 8.55 10.51 10.53
C SER A 6 9.80 11.00 9.79
N VAL A 7 10.99 10.53 10.18
CA VAL A 7 12.25 10.94 9.54
C VAL A 7 12.95 9.67 9.09
N GLY A 8 13.14 9.54 7.78
CA GLY A 8 13.79 8.40 7.16
C GLY A 8 14.76 8.79 6.05
N GLY A 9 15.34 7.79 5.40
CA GLY A 9 16.33 7.99 4.34
C GLY A 9 17.68 8.49 4.86
N LEU A 10 18.24 9.47 4.15
CA LEU A 10 19.59 10.01 4.39
C LEU A 10 19.54 11.44 4.92
N TYR A 11 20.48 11.77 5.80
CA TYR A 11 20.76 13.16 6.17
C TYR A 11 22.21 13.51 5.82
N CYS A 12 22.46 14.80 5.51
CA CYS A 12 23.80 15.31 5.32
C CYS A 12 24.36 15.76 6.67
N ASN A 13 25.46 15.16 7.12
CA ASN A 13 26.13 15.56 8.36
C ASN A 13 26.94 16.86 8.18
N ALA A 14 27.48 17.39 9.29
CA ALA A 14 28.25 18.64 9.29
C ALA A 14 29.55 18.57 8.46
N GLN A 15 30.01 17.36 8.12
CA GLN A 15 31.20 17.09 7.31
C GLN A 15 30.86 16.88 5.82
N GLY A 16 29.61 17.12 5.41
CA GLY A 16 29.18 16.97 4.03
C GLY A 16 29.07 15.51 3.56
N LYS A 17 28.85 14.57 4.48
CA LYS A 17 28.64 13.15 4.17
C LYS A 17 27.19 12.76 4.38
N LEU A 18 26.70 11.85 3.55
CA LEU A 18 25.38 11.25 3.69
C LEU A 18 25.43 10.12 4.73
N GLU A 19 24.49 10.14 5.66
CA GLU A 19 24.33 9.12 6.70
C GLU A 19 22.88 8.67 6.78
N LEU A 20 22.68 7.40 7.16
CA LEU A 20 21.34 6.87 7.42
C LEU A 20 20.74 7.56 8.64
N THR A 21 19.49 7.98 8.52
CA THR A 21 18.70 8.58 9.61
C THR A 21 18.33 7.56 10.70
N ASN A 22 18.24 6.27 10.35
CA ASN A 22 17.87 5.18 11.25
C ASN A 22 18.84 3.99 11.14
N PRO A 23 20.13 4.16 11.51
CA PRO A 23 21.18 3.16 11.27
C PRO A 23 21.07 1.90 12.16
N THR A 24 20.23 1.95 13.21
CA THR A 24 19.91 0.80 14.07
C THR A 24 18.80 -0.06 13.49
N LEU A 25 17.86 0.54 12.77
CA LEU A 25 16.74 -0.15 12.11
C LEU A 25 17.22 -0.90 10.86
N SER A 26 18.03 -0.25 10.02
CA SER A 26 18.49 -0.82 8.76
C SER A 26 19.91 -0.36 8.43
N LYS A 27 20.64 -1.21 7.69
CA LYS A 27 21.95 -0.87 7.09
C LYS A 27 21.83 -0.41 5.63
N THR A 28 20.62 -0.45 5.07
CA THR A 28 20.26 -0.05 3.70
C THR A 28 19.08 0.90 3.72
N LEU A 29 18.83 1.60 2.62
CA LEU A 29 17.68 2.51 2.50
C LEU A 29 16.33 1.80 2.47
N CYS A 30 16.31 0.60 1.91
CA CYS A 30 15.09 -0.20 1.80
C CYS A 30 15.15 -1.42 2.73
N ILE A 31 14.00 -1.80 3.27
CA ILE A 31 13.79 -3.02 4.05
C ILE A 31 12.86 -3.93 3.23
N LYS A 32 13.22 -5.21 3.14
CA LYS A 32 12.40 -6.19 2.41
C LYS A 32 11.11 -6.47 3.19
N GLY A 33 9.98 -6.57 2.48
CA GLY A 33 8.72 -7.05 3.05
C GLY A 33 8.77 -8.53 3.43
N THR A 34 7.73 -9.00 4.12
CA THR A 34 7.65 -10.38 4.62
C THR A 34 7.53 -11.45 3.51
N GLY A 35 6.99 -11.07 2.35
CA GLY A 35 7.03 -11.86 1.10
C GLY A 35 5.75 -12.64 0.79
N GLU A 36 4.80 -12.73 1.72
CA GLU A 36 3.54 -13.47 1.53
C GLU A 36 2.42 -12.72 0.78
N VAL A 37 2.60 -11.44 0.48
CA VAL A 37 1.58 -10.61 -0.18
C VAL A 37 2.04 -10.21 -1.58
N LYS A 38 1.17 -10.42 -2.56
CA LYS A 38 1.43 -10.15 -3.97
C LYS A 38 0.32 -9.32 -4.60
N VAL A 39 0.59 -8.81 -5.79
CA VAL A 39 -0.41 -8.25 -6.70
C VAL A 39 -0.24 -8.87 -8.08
N LYS A 40 -1.36 -9.21 -8.71
CA LYS A 40 -1.41 -9.73 -10.08
C LYS A 40 -2.35 -8.88 -10.92
N ASN A 41 -1.81 -8.32 -11.99
CA ASN A 41 -2.59 -7.55 -12.95
C ASN A 41 -2.97 -8.45 -14.14
N THR A 42 -4.26 -8.73 -14.30
CA THR A 42 -4.77 -9.56 -15.41
C THR A 42 -5.42 -8.75 -16.53
N ILE A 43 -5.57 -7.43 -16.35
CA ILE A 43 -6.16 -6.55 -17.36
C ILE A 43 -5.11 -6.10 -18.38
N GLY A 44 -5.56 -5.64 -19.55
CA GLY A 44 -4.69 -5.23 -20.66
C GLY A 44 -4.03 -3.85 -20.51
N ARG A 45 -4.02 -3.27 -19.31
CA ARG A 45 -3.47 -1.93 -19.02
C ARG A 45 -2.67 -1.95 -17.72
N ASN A 46 -1.70 -1.05 -17.58
CA ASN A 46 -0.96 -0.91 -16.34
C ASN A 46 -1.88 -0.39 -15.22
N VAL A 47 -1.54 -0.73 -13.97
CA VAL A 47 -2.20 -0.18 -12.78
C VAL A 47 -1.13 0.28 -11.80
N PRO A 48 -0.95 1.60 -11.61
CA PRO A 48 -0.03 2.14 -10.62
C PRO A 48 -0.57 1.94 -9.20
N ILE A 49 0.26 1.34 -8.36
CA ILE A 49 0.00 1.19 -6.93
C ILE A 49 1.09 1.94 -6.17
N CYS A 50 0.70 2.96 -5.42
CA CYS A 50 1.63 3.88 -4.79
C CYS A 50 1.57 3.74 -3.27
N ARG A 51 2.71 3.79 -2.59
CA ARG A 51 2.78 3.79 -1.11
C ARG A 51 3.43 5.07 -0.63
N THR A 52 3.02 5.50 0.56
CA THR A 52 3.78 6.50 1.33
C THR A 52 5.19 6.00 1.66
N ASP A 53 6.12 6.95 1.76
CA ASP A 53 7.52 6.67 2.10
C ASP A 53 7.72 6.78 3.61
N TYR A 54 7.40 5.70 4.33
CA TYR A 54 7.60 5.61 5.77
C TYR A 54 8.86 4.82 6.15
N PRO A 55 9.71 5.34 7.06
CA PRO A 55 9.71 6.72 7.56
C PRO A 55 10.20 7.70 6.49
N GLY A 56 9.73 8.95 6.51
CA GLY A 56 10.10 9.93 5.48
C GLY A 56 8.97 10.91 5.21
N THR A 57 8.35 10.76 4.04
CA THR A 57 7.25 11.63 3.59
C THR A 57 5.92 10.87 3.56
N GLU A 58 4.85 11.58 3.91
CA GLU A 58 3.48 11.08 3.77
C GLU A 58 3.01 11.07 2.31
N SER A 59 3.84 11.52 1.36
CA SER A 59 3.52 11.46 -0.07
C SER A 59 3.64 10.05 -0.64
N GLU A 60 2.67 9.65 -1.47
CA GLU A 60 2.55 8.35 -2.13
C GLU A 60 3.57 8.17 -3.27
N THR A 61 4.85 8.20 -2.93
CA THR A 61 5.97 8.34 -3.88
C THR A 61 6.77 7.07 -4.09
N VAL A 62 6.39 5.96 -3.43
CA VAL A 62 7.00 4.65 -3.66
C VAL A 62 6.11 3.88 -4.66
N PRO A 63 6.50 3.81 -5.96
CA PRO A 63 5.66 3.23 -6.99
C PRO A 63 5.84 1.72 -7.13
N LEU A 64 4.73 1.04 -7.46
CA LEU A 64 4.71 -0.27 -8.08
C LEU A 64 3.77 -0.19 -9.29
N ASP A 65 4.34 -0.09 -10.49
CA ASP A 65 3.56 -0.05 -11.73
C ASP A 65 3.32 -1.46 -12.27
N THR A 66 2.13 -2.00 -11.98
CA THR A 66 1.82 -3.39 -12.34
C THR A 66 1.53 -3.50 -13.84
N GLN A 67 2.39 -4.18 -14.59
CA GLN A 67 2.22 -4.33 -16.04
C GLN A 67 1.18 -5.42 -16.40
N PRO A 68 0.56 -5.35 -17.59
CA PRO A 68 -0.41 -6.33 -18.05
C PRO A 68 0.10 -7.78 -17.96
N GLY A 69 -0.70 -8.65 -17.35
CA GLY A 69 -0.42 -10.08 -17.20
C GLY A 69 0.66 -10.44 -16.17
N GLN A 70 1.26 -9.44 -15.50
CA GLN A 70 2.38 -9.66 -14.58
C GLN A 70 1.94 -9.81 -13.11
N GLU A 71 2.82 -10.40 -12.32
CA GLU A 71 2.67 -10.56 -10.87
C GLU A 71 3.91 -10.00 -10.16
N TYR A 72 3.70 -9.32 -9.04
CA TYR A 72 4.74 -8.67 -8.26
C TYR A 72 4.55 -8.93 -6.76
N GLU A 73 5.65 -8.99 -6.02
CA GLU A 73 5.59 -8.90 -4.56
C GLU A 73 5.11 -7.49 -4.15
N LEU A 74 4.15 -7.44 -3.23
CA LEU A 74 3.72 -6.20 -2.59
C LEU A 74 4.31 -6.17 -1.18
N THR A 75 5.05 -5.11 -0.85
CA THR A 75 5.78 -5.08 0.43
C THR A 75 4.81 -5.13 1.61
N CYS A 76 4.93 -6.15 2.45
CA CYS A 76 4.21 -6.26 3.71
C CYS A 76 5.18 -5.95 4.87
N PRO A 77 5.01 -4.82 5.59
CA PRO A 77 5.84 -4.50 6.75
C PRO A 77 5.62 -5.48 7.90
N ASP A 78 6.71 -5.89 8.55
CA ASP A 78 6.70 -6.63 9.81
C ASP A 78 6.75 -5.64 10.98
N ALA A 79 5.68 -5.54 11.76
CA ALA A 79 5.57 -4.62 12.90
C ALA A 79 6.73 -4.72 13.89
N ASN A 80 7.38 -5.89 14.00
CA ASN A 80 8.51 -6.10 14.92
C ASN A 80 9.88 -5.76 14.30
N LYS A 81 9.96 -5.55 12.98
CA LYS A 81 11.22 -5.34 12.24
C LYS A 81 11.20 -4.11 11.34
N TYR A 82 10.17 -3.28 11.45
CA TYR A 82 9.99 -2.08 10.65
C TYR A 82 9.96 -0.85 11.56
N TYR A 83 9.79 0.32 10.93
CA TYR A 83 9.73 1.59 11.62
C TYR A 83 8.55 1.68 12.60
N THR A 84 8.82 2.25 13.78
CA THR A 84 7.81 2.57 14.79
C THR A 84 7.71 4.09 14.91
N TRP A 85 6.49 4.61 14.81
CA TRP A 85 6.22 6.03 15.02
C TRP A 85 5.69 6.24 16.43
N GLY A 86 6.50 6.84 17.31
CA GLY A 86 6.21 6.85 18.75
C GLY A 86 6.16 5.42 19.30
N ASP A 87 5.01 5.03 19.86
CA ASP A 87 4.75 3.67 20.34
C ASP A 87 3.90 2.82 19.36
N ALA A 88 3.61 3.36 18.17
CA ALA A 88 2.76 2.71 17.18
C ALA A 88 3.59 2.01 16.09
N ALA A 89 3.34 0.72 15.89
CA ALA A 89 3.90 -0.03 14.78
C ALA A 89 3.32 0.46 13.43
N THR A 90 4.13 0.38 12.38
CA THR A 90 3.73 0.84 11.03
C THR A 90 3.24 -0.33 10.18
N SER A 91 2.07 -0.16 9.56
CA SER A 91 1.59 -0.97 8.43
C SER A 91 1.72 -0.17 7.12
N ALA A 92 1.53 -0.82 5.98
CA ALA A 92 1.51 -0.16 4.69
C ALA A 92 0.08 0.09 4.23
N GLN A 93 -0.19 1.33 3.82
CA GLN A 93 -1.35 1.68 3.02
C GLN A 93 -0.88 1.96 1.59
N TYR A 94 -1.46 1.25 0.64
CA TYR A 94 -1.25 1.46 -0.78
C TYR A 94 -2.45 2.17 -1.39
N TYR A 95 -2.19 3.03 -2.36
CA TYR A 95 -3.16 3.80 -3.10
C TYR A 95 -3.18 3.22 -4.51
N ILE A 96 -4.29 2.58 -4.86
CA ILE A 96 -4.44 1.93 -6.15
C ILE A 96 -5.12 2.92 -7.11
N ASN A 97 -4.45 3.22 -8.22
CA ASN A 97 -4.86 4.26 -9.15
C ASN A 97 -5.64 3.67 -10.33
N PRO A 98 -6.39 4.49 -11.09
CA PRO A 98 -7.06 4.04 -12.31
C PRO A 98 -6.12 3.35 -13.29
N ALA A 99 -6.64 2.33 -13.97
CA ALA A 99 -5.89 1.61 -14.99
C ALA A 99 -5.58 2.50 -16.19
N GLY A 100 -4.35 2.43 -16.69
CA GLY A 100 -3.85 3.25 -17.78
C GLY A 100 -3.26 4.60 -17.36
N SER A 101 -3.25 4.93 -16.07
CA SER A 101 -2.57 6.14 -15.57
C SER A 101 -1.04 6.00 -15.68
N PRO A 102 -0.31 7.04 -16.13
CA PRO A 102 1.15 7.08 -16.02
C PRO A 102 1.60 7.02 -14.56
N VAL A 103 2.64 6.23 -14.24
CA VAL A 103 3.09 6.03 -12.85
C VAL A 103 3.63 7.32 -12.23
N GLU A 104 4.28 8.17 -13.01
CA GLU A 104 4.81 9.48 -12.63
C GLU A 104 3.73 10.52 -12.31
N ASP A 105 2.53 10.35 -12.86
CA ASP A 105 1.37 11.18 -12.56
C ASP A 105 0.55 10.61 -11.40
N ALA A 106 0.52 9.28 -11.27
CA ALA A 106 -0.22 8.58 -10.22
C ALA A 106 0.50 8.62 -8.86
N CYS A 107 1.81 8.37 -8.82
CA CYS A 107 2.58 8.24 -7.58
C CYS A 107 3.22 9.56 -7.15
N ARG A 108 2.37 10.55 -6.92
CA ARG A 108 2.69 11.86 -6.35
C ARG A 108 1.49 12.42 -5.60
N TRP A 109 1.71 13.50 -4.87
CA TRP A 109 0.61 14.29 -4.33
C TRP A 109 -0.21 14.90 -5.49
N ASN A 110 -1.52 14.73 -5.44
CA ASN A 110 -2.45 15.11 -6.49
C ASN A 110 -3.58 16.00 -5.96
N GLU A 111 -4.45 16.42 -6.87
CA GLU A 111 -5.58 17.32 -6.60
C GLU A 111 -6.92 16.59 -6.52
N ALA A 112 -7.89 17.22 -5.86
CA ALA A 112 -9.24 16.71 -5.71
C ALA A 112 -9.89 16.42 -7.07
N GLY A 113 -10.55 15.26 -7.20
CA GLY A 113 -11.20 14.83 -8.44
C GLY A 113 -10.27 14.14 -9.46
N SER A 114 -8.95 14.15 -9.26
CA SER A 114 -8.00 13.43 -10.13
C SER A 114 -8.13 11.91 -10.06
N ASN A 115 -8.66 11.38 -8.96
CA ASN A 115 -8.65 9.95 -8.61
C ASN A 115 -7.23 9.35 -8.57
N MET A 116 -6.19 10.15 -8.35
CA MET A 116 -4.80 9.70 -8.35
C MET A 116 -4.04 10.12 -7.10
N GLY A 117 -2.96 9.40 -6.77
CA GLY A 117 -2.11 9.69 -5.60
C GLY A 117 -2.88 9.60 -4.29
N ASN A 118 -2.72 10.60 -3.43
CA ASN A 118 -3.51 10.75 -2.19
C ASN A 118 -5.03 10.79 -2.43
N TRP A 119 -5.49 11.10 -3.65
CA TRP A 119 -6.90 11.05 -4.06
C TRP A 119 -7.30 9.73 -4.75
N ALA A 120 -6.47 8.69 -4.73
CA ALA A 120 -6.86 7.39 -5.26
C ALA A 120 -8.18 6.89 -4.63
N PRO A 121 -9.11 6.29 -5.41
CA PRO A 121 -10.41 5.85 -4.89
C PRO A 121 -10.36 4.78 -3.79
N VAL A 122 -9.39 3.88 -3.90
CA VAL A 122 -9.31 2.66 -3.09
C VAL A 122 -7.93 2.57 -2.46
N ASN A 123 -7.91 2.08 -1.23
CA ASN A 123 -6.69 1.72 -0.53
C ASN A 123 -6.58 0.21 -0.30
N LEU A 124 -5.34 -0.28 -0.33
CA LEU A 124 -4.98 -1.61 0.10
C LEU A 124 -4.22 -1.51 1.42
N GLY A 125 -4.73 -2.12 2.48
CA GLY A 125 -4.03 -2.19 3.76
C GLY A 125 -3.23 -3.48 3.83
N VAL A 126 -1.97 -3.40 4.24
CA VAL A 126 -1.07 -4.56 4.31
C VAL A 126 -0.18 -4.44 5.53
N GLY A 127 -0.18 -5.44 6.41
CA GLY A 127 0.77 -5.47 7.52
C GLY A 127 0.77 -6.77 8.29
N LYS A 128 1.96 -7.13 8.78
CA LYS A 128 2.15 -8.22 9.73
C LYS A 128 2.22 -7.65 11.14
N GLY A 129 1.24 -8.00 11.95
CA GLY A 129 1.12 -7.53 13.33
C GLY A 129 2.19 -8.12 14.26
N PRO A 130 2.33 -7.56 15.47
CA PRO A 130 3.37 -7.96 16.43
C PRO A 130 3.23 -9.42 16.90
N THR A 131 2.01 -9.97 16.84
CA THR A 131 1.70 -11.37 17.16
C THR A 131 1.96 -12.33 15.99
N GLY A 132 2.43 -11.83 14.85
CA GLY A 132 2.86 -12.62 13.69
C GLY A 132 1.79 -12.91 12.65
N GLN A 133 0.53 -12.51 12.86
CA GLN A 133 -0.52 -12.57 11.84
C GLN A 133 -0.36 -11.46 10.80
N THR A 134 -0.58 -11.80 9.53
CA THR A 134 -0.64 -10.84 8.44
C THR A 134 -2.09 -10.57 8.06
N TYR A 135 -2.47 -9.29 8.04
CA TYR A 135 -3.79 -8.84 7.61
C TYR A 135 -3.67 -8.01 6.35
N ILE A 136 -4.59 -8.25 5.42
CA ILE A 136 -4.71 -7.48 4.19
C ILE A 136 -6.15 -7.05 3.95
N SER A 137 -6.34 -5.87 3.36
CA SER A 137 -7.66 -5.28 3.18
C SER A 137 -7.83 -4.57 1.83
N ILE A 138 -9.09 -4.37 1.43
CA ILE A 138 -9.51 -3.46 0.35
C ILE A 138 -10.56 -2.54 0.96
N PHE A 139 -10.35 -1.23 0.91
CA PHE A 139 -11.29 -0.27 1.51
C PHE A 139 -11.29 1.07 0.77
N ALA A 140 -12.35 1.84 0.97
CA ALA A 140 -12.49 3.16 0.38
C ALA A 140 -11.52 4.17 0.99
N ASN A 141 -10.95 5.05 0.19
CA ASN A 141 -10.13 6.16 0.67
C ASN A 141 -11.03 7.28 1.26
N LYS A 142 -11.64 7.01 2.41
CA LYS A 142 -12.51 7.95 3.13
C LYS A 142 -11.76 8.61 4.28
N PRO A 143 -11.98 9.92 4.53
CA PRO A 143 -12.94 10.80 3.87
C PRO A 143 -12.40 11.51 2.62
N THR A 144 -11.17 11.22 2.19
CA THR A 144 -10.47 11.97 1.14
C THR A 144 -11.19 11.93 -0.21
N ASN A 145 -11.51 10.74 -0.71
CA ASN A 145 -12.21 10.56 -1.99
C ASN A 145 -13.40 9.60 -1.83
N PRO A 146 -14.53 10.06 -1.26
CA PRO A 146 -15.65 9.19 -0.90
C PRO A 146 -16.44 8.66 -2.10
N ASP A 147 -16.38 9.35 -3.24
CA ASP A 147 -17.17 9.06 -4.45
C ASP A 147 -16.33 8.53 -5.62
N GLY A 148 -15.00 8.51 -5.47
CA GLY A 148 -14.09 7.98 -6.47
C GLY A 148 -14.33 6.51 -6.74
N LYS A 149 -14.11 6.10 -8.00
CA LYS A 149 -14.22 4.69 -8.42
C LYS A 149 -13.04 4.29 -9.29
N LEU A 150 -12.60 3.04 -9.15
CA LEU A 150 -11.68 2.42 -10.09
C LEU A 150 -12.45 1.98 -11.34
N ASN A 151 -11.73 1.89 -12.45
CA ASN A 151 -12.23 1.45 -13.76
C ASN A 151 -11.95 -0.04 -14.03
N PHE A 152 -11.79 -0.84 -12.96
CA PHE A 152 -11.54 -2.29 -12.98
C PHE A 152 -11.97 -2.91 -11.65
N ASN A 153 -11.99 -4.24 -11.61
CA ASN A 153 -12.34 -5.01 -10.42
C ASN A 153 -11.09 -5.55 -9.72
N LEU A 154 -11.21 -5.77 -8.42
CA LEU A 154 -10.13 -6.26 -7.58
C LEU A 154 -10.67 -7.28 -6.58
N GLU A 155 -9.96 -8.38 -6.37
CA GLU A 155 -10.28 -9.34 -5.31
C GLU A 155 -9.01 -9.83 -4.60
N ILE A 156 -9.16 -10.25 -3.35
CA ILE A 156 -8.12 -10.97 -2.61
C ILE A 156 -8.32 -12.47 -2.84
N VAL A 157 -7.28 -13.14 -3.34
CA VAL A 157 -7.25 -14.60 -3.56
C VAL A 157 -6.05 -15.25 -2.88
N GLY A 158 -6.06 -16.58 -2.79
CA GLY A 158 -4.99 -17.38 -2.20
C GLY A 158 -5.35 -17.91 -0.81
N ASP A 159 -4.34 -18.08 0.04
CA ASP A 159 -4.47 -18.64 1.38
C ASP A 159 -4.94 -17.56 2.37
N VAL A 160 -6.25 -17.29 2.38
CA VAL A 160 -6.89 -16.26 3.20
C VAL A 160 -8.13 -16.76 3.93
N SER A 161 -8.46 -16.12 5.05
CA SER A 161 -9.57 -16.53 5.94
C SER A 161 -10.98 -16.22 5.43
N GLY A 162 -11.13 -15.52 4.31
CA GLY A 162 -12.43 -15.05 3.80
C GLY A 162 -12.33 -14.46 2.40
N LYS A 163 -13.46 -13.97 1.89
CA LYS A 163 -13.52 -13.28 0.58
C LYS A 163 -13.58 -11.78 0.78
N CYS A 164 -12.78 -11.05 0.00
CA CYS A 164 -12.75 -9.59 0.01
C CYS A 164 -12.58 -9.10 -1.41
N ALA A 165 -13.50 -8.25 -1.89
CA ALA A 165 -13.50 -7.80 -3.27
C ALA A 165 -14.02 -6.37 -3.43
N TYR A 166 -13.63 -5.75 -4.53
CA TYR A 166 -14.17 -4.52 -5.08
C TYR A 166 -14.67 -4.83 -6.50
N ILE A 167 -15.96 -4.66 -6.73
CA ILE A 167 -16.64 -5.02 -7.97
C ILE A 167 -17.55 -3.86 -8.39
N ASP A 168 -17.36 -3.36 -9.61
CA ASP A 168 -18.20 -2.34 -10.25
C ASP A 168 -18.44 -1.07 -9.40
N GLY A 169 -17.44 -0.67 -8.61
CA GLY A 169 -17.53 0.50 -7.75
C GLY A 169 -17.92 0.24 -6.30
N GLU A 170 -18.14 -1.02 -5.92
CA GLU A 170 -18.64 -1.42 -4.60
C GLU A 170 -17.72 -2.42 -3.93
N PHE A 171 -17.72 -2.42 -2.59
CA PHE A 171 -16.89 -3.31 -1.78
C PHE A 171 -17.73 -4.47 -1.24
N TYR A 172 -17.14 -5.66 -1.17
CA TYR A 172 -17.81 -6.89 -0.75
C TYR A 172 -16.97 -7.64 0.29
N ASN A 173 -17.57 -7.87 1.46
CA ASN A 173 -17.02 -8.69 2.53
C ASN A 173 -17.78 -10.02 2.59
N ASN A 174 -17.10 -11.13 2.28
CA ASN A 174 -17.71 -12.46 2.20
C ASN A 174 -18.94 -12.53 1.28
N GLY A 175 -18.92 -11.75 0.19
CA GLY A 175 -20.01 -11.69 -0.79
C GLY A 175 -21.18 -10.77 -0.40
N VAL A 176 -21.09 -10.08 0.74
CA VAL A 176 -22.07 -9.09 1.18
C VAL A 176 -21.50 -7.69 0.96
N ALA A 177 -22.27 -6.80 0.34
CA ALA A 177 -21.85 -5.42 0.12
C ALA A 177 -21.56 -4.71 1.45
N ASP A 178 -20.37 -4.12 1.58
CA ASP A 178 -19.91 -3.42 2.78
C ASP A 178 -19.14 -2.15 2.39
N PRO A 179 -19.74 -0.96 2.47
CA PRO A 179 -19.10 0.28 2.02
C PRO A 179 -17.90 0.73 2.87
N SER A 180 -17.60 0.01 3.97
CA SER A 180 -16.39 0.21 4.76
C SER A 180 -15.17 -0.54 4.21
N GLY A 181 -15.39 -1.49 3.28
CA GLY A 181 -14.36 -2.37 2.76
C GLY A 181 -14.38 -3.75 3.43
N CYS A 182 -13.26 -4.45 3.36
CA CYS A 182 -13.10 -5.78 3.92
C CYS A 182 -11.63 -6.05 4.28
N THR A 183 -11.43 -6.88 5.30
CA THR A 183 -10.11 -7.30 5.79
C THR A 183 -10.11 -8.81 5.96
N VAL A 184 -9.02 -9.47 5.56
CA VAL A 184 -8.82 -10.91 5.73
C VAL A 184 -7.48 -11.21 6.38
N LEU A 185 -7.42 -12.34 7.08
CA LEU A 185 -6.17 -12.91 7.60
C LEU A 185 -5.49 -13.72 6.49
N VAL A 186 -4.18 -13.56 6.34
CA VAL A 186 -3.34 -14.37 5.44
C VAL A 186 -2.78 -15.57 6.21
N THR A 187 -2.98 -16.78 5.69
CA THR A 187 -2.51 -18.05 6.28
C THR A 187 -1.39 -18.73 5.49
N GLY A 188 -1.11 -18.24 4.28
CA GLY A 188 -0.05 -18.73 3.40
C GLY A 188 0.40 -17.60 2.48
N THR A 189 0.16 -17.72 1.17
CA THR A 189 0.37 -16.60 0.21
C THR A 189 -0.95 -16.02 -0.25
N ALA A 190 -1.06 -14.69 -0.24
CA ALA A 190 -2.24 -13.97 -0.73
C ALA A 190 -1.88 -13.02 -1.88
N THR A 191 -2.83 -12.85 -2.80
CA THR A 191 -2.67 -12.00 -3.99
C THR A 191 -3.86 -11.07 -4.15
N TYR A 192 -3.58 -9.78 -4.29
CA TYR A 192 -4.51 -8.81 -4.87
C TYR A 192 -4.59 -9.04 -6.37
N LYS A 193 -5.70 -9.59 -6.85
CA LYS A 193 -5.91 -9.88 -8.27
C LYS A 193 -6.78 -8.79 -8.89
N ILE A 194 -6.21 -8.06 -9.84
CA ILE A 194 -6.87 -7.04 -10.65
C ILE A 194 -7.40 -7.70 -11.93
N TYR A 195 -8.68 -7.50 -12.26
CA TYR A 195 -9.35 -8.12 -13.41
C TYR A 195 -10.46 -7.26 -14.04
#